data_AF-A0A8J4SBU8-F1
#
_entry.id   AF-A0A8J4SBU8-F1
#
_cell.length_a   1.000
_cell.length_b   1.000
_cell.length_c   1.000
_cell.angle_alpha   90.00
_cell.angle_beta   90.00
_cell.angle_gamma   90.00
#
_symmetry.space_group_name_H-M   'P 1'
#
loop_
_entity.id
_entity.type
_entity.pdbx_description
1 polymer ?
#
loop_
_entity_poly.entity_id
_entity_poly.type
_entity_poly.pdbx_seq_one_letter_code
_entity_poly.pdbx_strand_id
1 'polypeptide(L)'
;MDEHVNADKWLAIPRSPRSLIGDLYVKMPSNQAILNEGDRVVVIRFGHDHDPTCMQMDEVLCGVAEDVKNFAAIYVVDITEVPDFNTMYELYDPCTVMFFFRNKHIMIDLGTGNNNKINWAFNNKSEMIDIIETVYRGARKGRGLVISPKDYSTKYRY
;
A
#
# COMPACT_ATOMS: atom_id res chain seq x y z
N MET A 1 26.30 5.37 14.10
CA MET A 1 25.91 4.19 14.91
C MET A 1 24.41 4.01 14.71
N ASP A 2 23.90 3.90 13.49
CA ASP A 2 23.99 2.75 12.58
C ASP A 2 23.53 1.45 13.25
N GLU A 3 22.34 1.47 13.82
CA GLU A 3 21.59 0.23 14.06
C GLU A 3 21.10 -0.30 12.72
N HIS A 4 21.87 -1.24 12.18
CA HIS A 4 21.41 -2.17 11.17
C HIS A 4 20.09 -2.80 11.63
N VAL A 5 19.00 -2.49 10.92
CA VAL A 5 17.71 -3.17 11.08
C VAL A 5 17.95 -4.66 10.84
N ASN A 6 18.00 -5.40 11.94
CA ASN A 6 18.42 -6.79 11.98
C ASN A 6 17.35 -7.65 11.28
N ALA A 7 17.74 -8.28 10.17
CA ALA A 7 16.85 -9.03 9.27
C ALA A 7 16.37 -10.38 9.86
N ASP A 8 16.71 -10.69 11.11
CA ASP A 8 16.50 -12.01 11.72
C ASP A 8 15.27 -12.11 12.65
N LYS A 9 14.40 -11.08 12.72
CA LYS A 9 13.16 -11.11 13.54
C LYS A 9 11.87 -11.47 12.79
N TRP A 10 11.96 -12.04 11.58
CA TRP A 10 10.78 -12.33 10.76
C TRP A 10 10.29 -13.78 10.89
N LEU A 11 9.54 -14.09 11.95
CA LEU A 11 8.84 -15.39 12.10
C LEU A 11 7.76 -15.59 11.03
N ALA A 12 7.82 -16.70 10.29
CA ALA A 12 6.73 -17.16 9.43
C ALA A 12 5.51 -17.55 10.30
N ILE A 13 4.36 -16.92 10.08
CA ILE A 13 3.10 -17.27 10.76
C ILE A 13 2.40 -18.36 9.91
N PRO A 14 1.90 -19.44 10.51
CA PRO A 14 1.32 -20.56 9.77
C PRO A 14 0.01 -20.18 9.07
N ARG A 15 -0.15 -20.68 7.83
CA ARG A 15 -1.35 -20.53 6.99
C ARG A 15 -2.59 -20.99 7.75
N SER A 16 -3.54 -20.09 8.03
CA SER A 16 -4.88 -20.47 8.47
C SER A 16 -5.78 -20.74 7.26
N PRO A 17 -6.64 -21.77 7.28
CA PRO A 17 -7.38 -22.19 6.10
C PRO A 17 -8.77 -21.56 6.09
N ARG A 18 -8.92 -20.26 5.77
CA ARG A 18 -10.26 -19.67 5.52
C ARG A 18 -10.24 -18.27 4.90
N SER A 19 -9.96 -18.20 3.60
CA SER A 19 -10.63 -17.31 2.63
C SER A 19 -9.98 -17.53 1.27
N LEU A 20 -10.73 -17.31 0.18
CA LEU A 20 -10.31 -17.47 -1.21
C LEU A 20 -9.34 -16.36 -1.66
N ILE A 21 -8.34 -16.09 -0.83
CA ILE A 21 -7.33 -15.05 -0.98
C ILE A 21 -5.98 -15.77 -0.96
N GLY A 22 -5.68 -16.49 -2.04
CA GLY A 22 -4.52 -17.37 -2.12
C GLY A 22 -3.17 -16.64 -2.10
N ASP A 23 -3.15 -15.36 -2.49
CA ASP A 23 -1.91 -14.64 -2.79
C ASP A 23 -1.75 -13.29 -2.06
N LEU A 24 -2.76 -12.78 -1.35
CA LEU A 24 -2.73 -11.42 -0.76
C LEU A 24 -2.09 -11.36 0.64
N TYR A 25 -1.97 -12.50 1.31
CA TYR A 25 -1.38 -12.61 2.64
C TYR A 25 0.12 -12.96 2.54
N VAL A 26 0.88 -12.01 2.01
CA VAL A 26 2.34 -12.05 2.09
C VAL A 26 2.75 -10.99 3.09
N LYS A 27 3.22 -11.48 4.25
CA LYS A 27 4.04 -10.70 5.20
C LYS A 27 4.95 -9.78 4.40
N MET A 28 4.94 -8.48 4.70
CA MET A 28 5.81 -7.46 4.08
C MET A 28 7.09 -8.14 3.62
N PRO A 29 7.35 -8.21 2.30
CA PRO A 29 8.60 -8.77 1.85
C PRO A 29 9.68 -8.03 2.66
N SER A 30 10.58 -8.77 3.31
CA SER A 30 11.76 -8.16 3.94
C SER A 30 12.33 -7.13 2.95
N ASN A 31 12.94 -6.01 3.39
CA ASN A 31 13.41 -4.95 2.46
C ASN A 31 14.05 -5.54 1.17
N GLN A 32 14.78 -6.66 1.29
CA GLN A 32 15.28 -7.51 0.21
C GLN A 32 14.30 -7.89 -0.92
N ALA A 33 13.03 -8.18 -0.64
CA ALA A 33 12.03 -8.57 -1.62
C ALA A 33 11.25 -7.36 -2.18
N ILE A 34 11.16 -6.24 -1.46
CA ILE A 34 10.83 -4.92 -2.07
C ILE A 34 11.93 -4.50 -3.05
N LEU A 35 13.20 -4.82 -2.72
CA LEU A 35 14.36 -4.58 -3.58
C LEU A 35 14.37 -5.45 -4.84
N ASN A 36 13.67 -6.59 -4.86
CA ASN A 36 13.71 -7.57 -5.96
C ASN A 36 12.52 -7.50 -6.93
N GLU A 37 11.50 -6.68 -6.66
CA GLU A 37 10.46 -6.36 -7.64
C GLU A 37 10.97 -5.31 -8.63
N GLY A 38 11.84 -5.75 -9.54
CA GLY A 38 12.68 -4.88 -10.37
C GLY A 38 11.97 -3.80 -11.19
N ASP A 39 10.65 -3.91 -11.41
CA ASP A 39 9.83 -2.92 -12.12
C ASP A 39 8.35 -2.92 -11.73
N ARG A 40 7.97 -3.27 -10.48
CA ARG A 40 6.56 -3.18 -10.03
C ARG A 40 6.38 -2.15 -8.93
N VAL A 41 5.19 -1.55 -8.89
CA VAL A 41 4.75 -0.72 -7.76
C VAL A 41 4.28 -1.64 -6.64
N VAL A 42 4.90 -1.51 -5.48
CA VAL A 42 4.49 -2.19 -4.25
C VAL A 42 3.43 -1.31 -3.59
N VAL A 43 2.19 -1.78 -3.56
CA VAL A 43 1.06 -1.14 -2.86
C VAL A 43 0.89 -1.84 -1.53
N ILE A 44 0.92 -1.09 -0.44
CA ILE A 44 0.78 -1.64 0.91
C ILE A 44 -0.41 -1.01 1.61
N ARG A 45 -1.37 -1.84 2.02
CA ARG A 45 -2.46 -1.45 2.92
C ARG A 45 -2.05 -1.77 4.35
N PHE A 46 -1.96 -0.74 5.20
CA PHE A 46 -1.84 -0.89 6.65
C PHE A 46 -3.19 -0.63 7.29
N GLY A 47 -3.61 -1.51 8.20
CA GLY A 47 -4.81 -1.31 9.00
C GLY A 47 -5.26 -2.61 9.64
N HIS A 48 -6.43 -2.60 10.26
CA HIS A 48 -6.98 -3.80 10.88
C HIS A 48 -8.01 -4.47 9.99
N ASP A 49 -7.94 -5.79 9.86
CA ASP A 49 -8.86 -6.55 9.01
C ASP A 49 -10.33 -6.49 9.47
N HIS A 50 -10.55 -6.16 10.74
CA HIS A 50 -11.90 -6.00 11.31
C HIS A 50 -12.45 -4.58 11.17
N ASP A 51 -11.67 -3.61 10.67
CA ASP A 51 -12.15 -2.24 10.45
C ASP A 51 -13.00 -2.18 9.16
N PRO A 52 -14.21 -1.59 9.20
CA PRO A 52 -15.07 -1.51 8.02
C PRO A 52 -14.44 -0.73 6.85
N THR A 53 -13.57 0.25 7.13
CA THR A 53 -12.83 1.02 6.12
C THR A 53 -11.81 0.13 5.42
N CYS A 54 -11.09 -0.69 6.19
CA CYS A 54 -10.14 -1.66 5.64
C CYS A 54 -10.86 -2.71 4.80
N MET A 55 -11.98 -3.24 5.26
CA MET A 55 -12.77 -4.23 4.50
C MET A 55 -13.24 -3.66 3.15
N GLN A 56 -13.71 -2.41 3.13
CA GLN A 56 -14.10 -1.75 1.89
C GLN A 56 -12.91 -1.55 0.95
N MET A 57 -11.75 -1.13 1.49
CA MET A 57 -10.53 -0.97 0.70
C MET A 57 -10.04 -2.30 0.14
N ASP A 58 -10.08 -3.36 0.93
CA ASP A 58 -9.65 -4.70 0.54
C ASP A 58 -10.51 -5.27 -0.59
N GLU A 59 -11.82 -5.00 -0.60
CA GLU A 59 -12.69 -5.39 -1.72
C GLU A 59 -12.27 -4.72 -3.03
N VAL A 60 -11.88 -3.45 -2.97
CA VAL A 60 -11.35 -2.73 -4.13
C VAL A 60 -10.01 -3.29 -4.56
N LEU A 61 -9.07 -3.45 -3.62
CA LEU A 61 -7.73 -3.97 -3.87
C LEU A 61 -7.75 -5.38 -4.45
N CYS A 62 -8.57 -6.28 -3.89
CA CYS A 62 -8.79 -7.62 -4.40
C CYS A 62 -9.40 -7.59 -5.81
N GLY A 63 -10.31 -6.64 -6.06
CA GLY A 63 -10.94 -6.47 -7.36
C GLY A 63 -10.00 -5.99 -8.47
N VAL A 64 -8.92 -5.29 -8.13
CA VAL A 64 -7.94 -4.77 -9.11
C VAL A 64 -6.66 -5.59 -9.17
N ALA A 65 -6.42 -6.48 -8.19
CA ALA A 65 -5.18 -7.24 -8.07
C ALA A 65 -4.80 -7.98 -9.36
N GLU A 66 -5.77 -8.60 -10.03
CA GLU A 66 -5.55 -9.34 -11.27
C GLU A 66 -5.26 -8.43 -12.47
N ASP A 67 -5.87 -7.24 -12.52
CA ASP A 67 -5.68 -6.26 -13.59
C ASP A 67 -4.29 -5.60 -13.51
N VAL A 68 -3.79 -5.36 -12.29
CA VAL A 68 -2.54 -4.64 -12.05
C VAL A 68 -1.32 -5.54 -11.83
N LYS A 69 -1.48 -6.86 -11.75
CA LYS A 69 -0.40 -7.84 -11.40
C LYS A 69 0.89 -7.72 -12.22
N ASN A 70 0.79 -7.22 -13.45
CA ASN A 70 1.91 -7.05 -14.37
C ASN A 70 2.82 -5.88 -13.99
N PHE A 71 2.29 -4.86 -13.31
CA PHE A 71 3.01 -3.61 -13.00
C PHE A 71 2.88 -3.16 -11.54
N ALA A 72 2.08 -3.85 -10.73
CA ALA A 72 1.97 -3.63 -9.30
C ALA A 72 1.79 -4.95 -8.53
N ALA A 73 2.23 -4.95 -7.28
CA ALA A 73 2.00 -5.99 -6.30
C ALA A 73 1.30 -5.37 -5.09
N ILE A 74 0.26 -6.03 -4.59
CA ILE A 74 -0.56 -5.53 -3.49
C ILE A 74 -0.30 -6.40 -2.26
N TYR A 75 -0.02 -5.74 -1.14
CA TYR A 75 0.20 -6.35 0.15
C TYR A 75 -0.72 -5.74 1.19
N VAL A 76 -1.15 -6.58 2.12
CA VAL A 76 -1.96 -6.21 3.28
C VAL A 76 -1.16 -6.47 4.54
N VAL A 77 -1.19 -5.51 5.48
CA VAL A 77 -0.45 -5.55 6.73
C VAL A 77 -1.35 -5.16 7.88
N ASP A 78 -1.40 -6.02 8.90
CA ASP A 78 -2.01 -5.68 10.17
C ASP A 78 -1.02 -4.89 11.05
N ILE A 79 -1.43 -3.70 11.46
CA ILE A 79 -0.63 -2.81 12.32
C ILE A 79 -0.48 -3.33 13.76
N THR A 80 -1.28 -4.32 14.18
CA THR A 80 -1.06 -5.04 15.45
C THR A 80 0.09 -6.04 15.36
N GLU A 81 0.26 -6.70 14.21
CA GLU A 81 1.30 -7.71 14.01
C GLU A 81 2.67 -7.09 13.75
N VAL A 82 2.70 -5.90 13.14
CA VAL A 82 3.94 -5.20 12.77
C VAL A 82 3.93 -3.75 13.27
N PRO A 83 4.02 -3.52 14.59
CA PRO A 83 3.91 -2.18 15.16
C PRO A 83 5.12 -1.29 14.90
N ASP A 84 6.26 -1.88 14.48
CA ASP A 84 7.51 -1.15 14.22
C ASP A 84 7.36 -0.04 13.16
N PHE A 85 6.41 -0.20 12.24
CA PHE A 85 6.12 0.76 11.18
C PHE A 85 5.19 1.90 11.62
N ASN A 86 4.46 1.75 12.73
CA ASN A 86 3.41 2.68 13.13
C ASN A 86 4.00 4.05 13.48
N THR A 87 5.11 4.09 14.21
CA THR A 87 5.80 5.33 14.56
C THR A 87 6.55 5.93 13.38
N MET A 88 7.19 5.09 12.53
CA MET A 88 7.97 5.58 11.39
C MET A 88 7.10 6.21 10.30
N TYR A 89 5.94 5.60 10.02
CA TYR A 89 5.03 6.07 8.99
C TYR A 89 3.84 6.86 9.53
N GLU A 90 3.79 7.16 10.84
CA GLU A 90 2.71 7.90 11.51
C GLU A 90 1.32 7.29 11.25
N LEU A 91 1.21 5.97 11.40
CA LEU A 91 -0.02 5.22 11.13
C LEU A 91 -1.01 5.37 12.29
N TYR A 92 -1.80 6.45 12.28
CA TYR A 92 -2.85 6.72 13.27
C TYR A 92 -4.27 6.50 12.71
N ASP A 93 -4.42 6.50 11.39
CA ASP A 93 -5.69 6.27 10.72
C ASP A 93 -6.04 4.77 10.65
N PRO A 94 -7.33 4.40 10.66
CA PRO A 94 -7.77 3.00 10.66
C PRO A 94 -7.32 2.22 9.43
N CYS A 95 -7.30 2.87 8.26
CA CYS A 95 -6.85 2.31 7.00
C CYS A 95 -5.91 3.29 6.32
N THR A 96 -4.71 2.85 5.97
CA THR A 96 -3.77 3.65 5.18
C THR A 96 -3.20 2.85 4.04
N VAL A 97 -2.99 3.49 2.89
CA VAL A 97 -2.40 2.89 1.71
C VAL A 97 -1.20 3.71 1.28
N MET A 98 -0.08 3.03 1.09
CA MET A 98 1.20 3.59 0.68
C MET A 98 1.72 2.91 -0.57
N PHE A 99 2.52 3.64 -1.35
CA PHE A 99 3.06 3.18 -2.62
C PHE A 99 4.57 3.25 -2.60
N PHE A 100 5.21 2.17 -3.03
CA PHE A 100 6.66 2.05 -3.10
C PHE A 100 7.08 1.59 -4.49
N PHE A 101 8.22 2.09 -4.96
CA PHE A 101 8.82 1.65 -6.20
C PHE A 101 10.34 1.61 -6.02
N ARG A 102 10.97 0.45 -6.24
CA ARG A 102 12.42 0.25 -6.05
C ARG A 102 12.92 0.75 -4.69
N ASN A 103 12.21 0.36 -3.62
CA ASN A 103 12.50 0.75 -2.23
C ASN A 103 12.44 2.27 -1.96
N LYS A 104 11.75 3.04 -2.81
CA LYS A 104 11.44 4.45 -2.59
C LYS A 104 9.95 4.63 -2.40
N HIS A 105 9.58 5.36 -1.34
CA HIS A 105 8.22 5.81 -1.12
C HIS A 105 7.84 6.82 -2.21
N ILE A 106 6.70 6.60 -2.87
CA ILE A 106 6.17 7.48 -3.91
C ILE A 106 4.98 8.24 -3.32
N MET A 107 5.14 9.55 -3.20
CA MET A 107 4.09 10.44 -2.76
C MET A 107 3.09 10.69 -3.89
N ILE A 108 1.82 10.85 -3.53
CA ILE A 108 0.73 11.09 -4.48
C ILE A 108 -0.01 12.34 -4.05
N ASP A 109 0.01 13.37 -4.90
CA ASP A 109 -0.84 14.54 -4.73
C ASP A 109 -2.26 14.22 -5.19
N LEU A 110 -3.13 14.02 -4.20
CA LEU A 110 -4.56 13.73 -4.37
C LEU A 110 -5.41 14.99 -4.14
N GLY A 111 -4.81 16.14 -3.83
CA GLY A 111 -5.54 17.36 -3.48
C GLY A 111 -6.15 17.37 -2.07
N THR A 112 -5.91 16.34 -1.25
CA THR A 112 -6.37 16.26 0.15
C THR A 112 -5.45 16.97 1.14
N GLY A 113 -4.26 17.40 0.69
CA GLY A 113 -3.23 18.03 1.53
C GLY A 113 -2.25 17.05 2.17
N ASN A 114 -2.58 15.74 2.20
CA ASN A 114 -1.65 14.69 2.64
C ASN A 114 -1.20 13.85 1.43
N ASN A 115 0.04 14.04 1.01
CA ASN A 115 0.60 13.34 -0.15
C ASN A 115 1.35 12.06 0.22
N ASN A 116 1.53 11.79 1.51
CA ASN A 116 2.31 10.65 1.98
C ASN A 116 1.52 9.35 2.04
N LYS A 117 0.19 9.43 2.17
CA LYS A 117 -0.66 8.25 2.35
C LYS A 117 -2.08 8.55 1.93
N ILE A 118 -2.78 7.50 1.55
CA ILE A 118 -4.23 7.53 1.38
C ILE A 118 -4.86 6.98 2.65
N ASN A 119 -5.60 7.79 3.38
CA ASN A 119 -6.23 7.40 4.65
C ASN A 119 -7.76 7.18 4.55
N TRP A 120 -8.28 6.99 3.34
CA TRP A 120 -9.69 6.68 3.10
C TRP A 120 -9.84 5.48 2.18
N ALA A 121 -11.00 4.81 2.26
CA ALA A 121 -11.34 3.73 1.34
C ALA A 121 -11.83 4.27 -0.01
N PHE A 122 -11.36 3.65 -1.09
CA PHE A 122 -11.96 3.85 -2.41
C PHE A 122 -13.27 3.08 -2.52
N ASN A 123 -14.18 3.60 -3.34
CA ASN A 123 -15.45 2.94 -3.69
C ASN A 123 -15.46 2.47 -5.16
N ASN A 124 -14.46 2.85 -5.96
CA ASN A 124 -14.40 2.59 -7.38
C ASN A 124 -13.07 1.93 -7.76
N LYS A 125 -13.14 0.75 -8.38
CA LYS A 125 -11.98 -0.04 -8.83
C LYS A 125 -11.18 0.67 -9.91
N SER A 126 -11.85 1.33 -10.87
CA SER A 126 -11.18 2.05 -11.95
C SER A 126 -10.29 3.18 -11.42
N GLU A 127 -10.73 3.86 -10.36
CA GLU A 127 -9.93 4.93 -9.74
C GLU A 127 -8.64 4.40 -9.10
N MET A 128 -8.72 3.24 -8.46
CA MET A 128 -7.54 2.60 -7.89
C MET A 128 -6.54 2.20 -9.00
N ILE A 129 -7.03 1.69 -10.13
CA ILE A 129 -6.20 1.36 -11.30
C ILE A 129 -5.52 2.62 -11.85
N ASP A 130 -6.28 3.70 -12.06
CA ASP A 130 -5.76 4.97 -12.58
C ASP A 130 -4.65 5.54 -11.69
N ILE A 131 -4.80 5.44 -10.36
CA ILE A 131 -3.80 5.88 -9.39
C ILE A 131 -2.54 5.00 -9.46
N ILE A 132 -2.70 3.67 -9.42
CA ILE A 132 -1.56 2.74 -9.52
C ILE A 132 -0.80 2.95 -10.83
N GLU A 133 -1.50 3.14 -11.95
CA GLU A 133 -0.89 3.42 -13.24
C GLU A 133 -0.12 4.75 -13.24
N THR A 134 -0.69 5.79 -12.64
CA THR A 134 -0.05 7.11 -12.51
C THR A 134 1.22 7.02 -11.68
N VAL A 135 1.18 6.30 -10.56
CA VAL A 135 2.34 6.02 -9.71
C VAL A 135 3.39 5.26 -10.50
N TYR A 136 3.00 4.20 -11.21
CA TYR A 136 3.92 3.39 -12.02
C TYR A 136 4.63 4.23 -13.10
N ARG A 137 3.87 5.01 -13.87
CA ARG A 137 4.41 5.89 -14.92
C ARG A 137 5.31 6.99 -14.36
N GLY A 138 4.94 7.57 -13.21
CA GLY A 138 5.72 8.62 -12.55
C GLY A 138 7.01 8.08 -11.91
N ALA A 139 6.92 6.96 -11.21
CA ALA A 139 8.05 6.32 -10.55
C ALA A 139 9.07 5.77 -11.56
N ARG A 140 8.62 5.22 -12.71
CA ARG A 140 9.52 4.83 -13.82
C ARG A 140 10.29 6.01 -14.42
N LYS A 141 9.74 7.21 -14.36
CA LYS A 141 10.43 8.46 -14.75
C LYS A 141 11.33 9.01 -13.64
N GLY A 142 11.45 8.33 -12.51
CA GLY A 142 12.26 8.75 -11.37
C GLY A 142 11.61 9.84 -10.50
N ARG A 143 10.30 10.08 -10.63
CA ARG A 143 9.59 11.06 -9.81
C ARG A 143 9.22 10.45 -8.46
N GLY A 144 9.56 11.12 -7.36
CA GLY A 144 9.14 10.75 -6.01
C GLY A 144 7.77 11.32 -5.60
N LEU A 145 7.21 12.21 -6.40
CA LEU A 145 5.87 12.78 -6.25
C LEU A 145 5.13 12.67 -7.59
N VAL A 146 3.93 12.10 -7.57
CA VAL A 146 3.04 12.03 -8.72
C VAL A 146 1.75 12.77 -8.43
N ILE A 147 1.13 13.36 -9.45
CA ILE A 147 -0.13 14.07 -9.31
C ILE A 147 -1.24 13.15 -9.80
N SER A 148 -2.24 12.92 -8.97
CA SER A 148 -3.41 12.13 -9.32
C SER A 148 -4.14 12.76 -10.53
N PRO A 149 -4.64 11.97 -11.49
CA PRO A 149 -5.43 12.48 -12.61
C PRO A 149 -6.77 13.07 -12.16
N LYS A 150 -7.25 12.71 -10.96
CA LYS A 150 -8.46 13.23 -10.33
C LYS A 150 -8.12 13.99 -9.06
N ASP A 151 -8.80 15.12 -8.86
CA ASP A 151 -8.74 15.88 -7.61
C ASP A 151 -9.75 15.31 -6.61
N TYR A 152 -9.25 14.90 -5.44
CA TYR A 152 -10.05 14.39 -4.33
C TYR A 152 -10.27 15.44 -3.23
N SER A 153 -9.89 16.71 -3.46
CA SER A 153 -10.08 17.83 -2.52
C SER A 153 -11.53 18.02 -2.06
N THR A 154 -12.51 17.64 -2.89
CA THR A 154 -13.95 17.77 -2.59
C THR A 154 -14.47 16.72 -1.61
N LYS A 155 -13.75 15.61 -1.35
CA LYS A 155 -14.16 14.61 -0.34
C LYS A 155 -14.13 15.14 1.09
N TYR A 156 -13.34 16.18 1.36
CA TYR A 156 -13.29 16.87 2.66
C TYR A 156 -14.13 18.16 2.69
N ARG A 157 -14.87 18.49 1.63
CA ARG A 157 -15.82 19.61 1.67
C ARG A 157 -17.09 19.13 2.40
N TYR A 158 -17.10 19.37 3.71
CA TYR A 158 -18.29 19.35 4.55
C TYR A 158 -19.34 20.35 4.07
#